data_AF-A0A1Y1MCM4-F1
#
_entry.id   AF-A0A1Y1MCM4-F1
#
_cell.length_a   1.000
_cell.length_b   1.000
_cell.length_c   1.000
_cell.angle_alpha   90.00
_cell.angle_beta   90.00
_cell.angle_gamma   90.00
#
_symmetry.space_group_name_H-M   'P 1'
#
loop_
_entity.id
_entity.type
_entity.pdbx_description
1 polymer ?
#
loop_
_entity_poly.entity_id
_entity_poly.type
_entity_poly.pdbx_seq_one_letter_code
_entity_poly.pdbx_strand_id
1 'polypeptide(L)'
;LTFLRKRSFLNNSTTMPSDSTTKSTINPYINFLKESQKNERRPLEHLRQIWRGMSAQQKQTYKVNRTLSRNPYFNFRKKFIRENPGSSHKEVGHRWKEMSDQEKMPYRKMAKSAPVIRRRRRRS
;
A
#
# COMPACT_ATOMS: atom_id res chain seq x y z
N LEU A 1 61.38 17.93 5.13
CA LEU A 1 61.98 16.86 5.97
C LEU A 1 60.89 15.81 6.18
N THR A 2 60.77 14.72 5.41
CA THR A 2 61.63 13.50 5.38
C THR A 2 61.78 12.89 6.78
N PHE A 3 61.65 11.61 7.09
CA PHE A 3 61.86 10.33 6.40
C PHE A 3 60.90 9.31 7.10
N LEU A 4 60.22 8.41 6.38
CA LEU A 4 60.66 7.02 6.12
C LEU A 4 61.07 6.26 7.39
N ARG A 5 60.54 5.04 7.59
CA ARG A 5 61.31 3.80 7.29
C ARG A 5 60.56 2.55 7.76
N LYS A 6 60.15 1.77 6.76
CA LYS A 6 60.35 0.33 6.56
C LYS A 6 60.33 -0.59 7.80
N ARG A 7 59.59 -1.69 7.67
CA ARG A 7 60.21 -3.00 7.42
C ARG A 7 59.17 -4.03 6.98
N SER A 8 59.13 -4.24 5.67
CA SER A 8 59.06 -5.57 5.06
C SER A 8 60.08 -6.52 5.69
N PHE A 9 59.70 -7.77 5.93
CA PHE A 9 60.49 -9.01 5.81
C PHE A 9 59.52 -10.15 6.18
N LEU A 10 59.45 -11.31 5.55
CA LEU A 10 60.21 -11.87 4.44
C LEU A 10 59.35 -13.01 3.87
N ASN A 11 59.65 -13.32 2.62
CA ASN A 11 59.11 -14.39 1.80
C ASN A 11 59.16 -15.77 2.47
N ASN A 12 58.38 -16.70 1.92
CA ASN A 12 58.72 -18.09 1.55
C ASN A 12 57.37 -18.83 1.37
N SER A 13 57.07 -19.63 0.36
CA SER A 13 57.75 -20.08 -0.84
C SER A 13 56.66 -20.70 -1.73
N THR A 14 56.92 -20.69 -3.03
CA THR A 14 56.37 -21.55 -4.09
C THR A 14 55.79 -22.89 -3.65
N THR A 15 54.51 -23.12 -4.00
CA THR A 15 54.02 -24.42 -4.53
C THR A 15 52.73 -24.18 -5.33
N MET A 16 52.84 -24.20 -6.67
CA MET A 16 51.75 -24.67 -7.55
C MET A 16 51.87 -26.21 -7.63
N PRO A 17 50.91 -27.00 -8.12
CA PRO A 17 49.54 -26.73 -8.55
C PRO A 17 48.50 -27.68 -7.90
N SER A 18 47.20 -27.46 -8.07
CA SER A 18 46.25 -28.52 -8.46
C SER A 18 44.81 -28.03 -8.45
N ASP A 19 44.12 -28.38 -9.51
CA ASP A 19 42.71 -28.16 -9.74
C ASP A 19 41.84 -28.56 -8.54
N SER A 20 40.92 -27.68 -8.14
CA SER A 20 39.58 -28.10 -7.72
C SER A 20 38.64 -26.92 -7.61
N THR A 21 37.77 -26.82 -8.61
CA THR A 21 36.31 -26.64 -8.46
C THR A 21 35.84 -26.10 -7.11
N THR A 22 35.37 -24.85 -7.06
CA THR A 22 34.21 -24.54 -6.18
C THR A 22 33.28 -23.55 -6.89
N LYS A 23 32.20 -24.11 -7.43
CA LYS A 23 30.98 -23.36 -7.73
C LYS A 23 30.59 -22.62 -6.45
N SER A 24 30.42 -21.31 -6.53
CA SER A 24 29.96 -20.46 -5.43
C SER A 24 28.72 -21.06 -4.77
N THR A 25 28.91 -21.69 -3.60
CA THR A 25 27.86 -22.27 -2.78
C THR A 25 27.05 -21.11 -2.18
N ILE A 26 26.04 -20.67 -2.94
CA ILE A 26 25.01 -19.77 -2.45
C ILE A 26 24.36 -20.47 -1.26
N ASN A 27 24.59 -19.96 -0.05
CA ASN A 27 24.13 -20.53 1.20
C ASN A 27 22.62 -20.87 1.10
N PRO A 28 22.22 -22.15 1.22
CA PRO A 28 20.83 -22.58 1.05
C PRO A 28 19.87 -21.90 2.03
N TYR A 29 20.39 -21.42 3.17
CA TYR A 29 19.62 -20.63 4.13
C TYR A 29 19.19 -19.26 3.59
N ILE A 30 20.00 -18.62 2.71
CA ILE A 30 19.65 -17.36 2.04
C ILE A 30 18.49 -17.59 1.05
N ASN A 31 18.48 -18.73 0.35
CA ASN A 31 17.37 -19.09 -0.54
C ASN A 31 16.12 -19.41 0.27
N PHE A 32 16.22 -20.18 1.36
CA PHE A 32 15.10 -20.44 2.28
C PHE A 32 14.49 -19.15 2.86
N LEU A 33 15.31 -18.19 3.28
CA LEU A 33 14.84 -16.87 3.73
C LEU A 33 14.20 -16.05 2.60
N LYS A 34 14.73 -16.12 1.37
CA LYS A 34 14.13 -15.46 0.21
C LYS A 34 12.81 -16.10 -0.21
N GLU A 35 12.68 -17.42 -0.12
CA GLU A 35 11.46 -18.19 -0.38
C GLU A 35 10.40 -17.90 0.69
N SER A 36 10.76 -17.89 1.98
CA SER A 36 9.82 -17.61 3.07
C SER A 36 9.28 -16.17 2.99
N GLN A 37 10.15 -15.20 2.68
CA GLN A 37 9.77 -13.80 2.46
C GLN A 37 9.01 -13.57 1.13
N LYS A 38 9.16 -14.45 0.13
CA LYS A 38 8.34 -14.43 -1.11
C LYS A 38 6.93 -14.97 -0.86
N ASN A 39 6.80 -16.00 -0.02
CA ASN A 39 5.52 -16.63 0.30
C ASN A 39 4.64 -15.73 1.18
N GLU A 40 5.22 -14.90 2.05
CA GLU A 40 4.47 -13.88 2.80
C GLU A 40 3.92 -12.73 1.92
N ARG A 41 4.47 -12.55 0.71
CA ARG A 41 4.04 -11.49 -0.24
C ARG A 41 2.82 -11.86 -1.08
N ARG A 42 2.27 -13.07 -0.97
CA ARG A 42 1.08 -13.47 -1.73
C ARG A 42 -0.14 -13.72 -0.83
N PRO A 43 -1.03 -12.72 -0.69
CA PRO A 43 -2.45 -13.02 -0.52
C PRO A 43 -3.36 -12.12 -1.37
N LEU A 44 -2.97 -11.78 -2.61
CA LEU A 44 -3.80 -10.97 -3.51
C LEU A 44 -4.30 -11.71 -4.76
N GLU A 45 -3.77 -12.90 -5.11
CA GLU A 45 -4.21 -13.59 -6.33
C GLU A 45 -5.66 -14.09 -6.24
N HIS A 46 -6.08 -14.63 -5.09
CA HIS A 46 -7.49 -14.99 -4.89
C HIS A 46 -8.41 -13.75 -5.01
N LEU A 47 -7.98 -12.59 -4.49
CA LEU A 47 -8.71 -11.32 -4.65
C LEU A 47 -8.71 -10.82 -6.11
N ARG A 48 -7.63 -11.06 -6.86
CA ARG A 48 -7.56 -10.76 -8.31
C ARG A 48 -8.49 -11.66 -9.11
N GLN A 49 -8.59 -12.95 -8.78
CA GLN A 49 -9.52 -13.88 -9.41
C GLN A 49 -10.97 -13.50 -9.11
N ILE A 50 -11.31 -13.18 -7.85
CA ILE A 50 -12.61 -12.63 -7.47
C ILE A 50 -12.90 -11.36 -8.29
N TRP A 51 -11.96 -10.42 -8.35
CA TRP A 51 -12.12 -9.20 -9.14
C TRP A 51 -12.34 -9.48 -10.63
N ARG A 52 -11.63 -10.44 -11.23
CA ARG A 52 -11.83 -10.82 -12.64
C ARG A 52 -13.23 -11.37 -12.88
N GLY A 53 -13.73 -12.23 -11.98
CA GLY A 53 -15.06 -12.85 -12.06
C GLY A 53 -16.25 -11.93 -11.75
N MET A 54 -16.03 -10.76 -11.14
CA MET A 54 -17.11 -9.80 -10.87
C MET A 54 -17.67 -9.17 -12.16
N SER A 55 -18.99 -9.00 -12.22
CA SER A 55 -19.66 -8.27 -13.31
C SER A 55 -19.30 -6.78 -13.30
N ALA A 56 -19.50 -6.09 -14.43
CA ALA A 56 -19.25 -4.65 -14.54
C ALA A 56 -20.06 -3.85 -13.50
N GLN A 57 -21.31 -4.26 -13.25
CA GLN A 57 -22.19 -3.66 -12.25
C GLN A 57 -21.63 -3.83 -10.83
N GLN A 58 -21.17 -5.03 -10.48
CA GLN A 58 -20.57 -5.32 -9.16
C GLN A 58 -19.26 -4.54 -8.94
N LYS A 59 -18.43 -4.42 -9.99
CA LYS A 59 -17.21 -3.61 -9.95
C LYS A 59 -17.54 -2.14 -9.71
N GLN A 60 -18.60 -1.64 -10.33
CA GLN A 60 -19.05 -0.26 -10.18
C GLN A 60 -19.54 0.01 -8.75
N THR A 61 -20.38 -0.86 -8.18
CA THR A 61 -20.86 -0.71 -6.80
C THR A 61 -19.71 -0.80 -5.79
N TYR A 62 -18.74 -1.69 -6.01
CA TYR A 62 -17.54 -1.78 -5.19
C TYR A 62 -16.72 -0.48 -5.19
N LYS A 63 -16.49 0.11 -6.37
CA LYS A 63 -15.78 1.40 -6.49
C LYS A 63 -16.54 2.51 -5.77
N VAL A 64 -17.86 2.60 -5.94
CA VAL A 64 -18.70 3.59 -5.26
C VAL A 64 -18.56 3.44 -3.74
N ASN A 65 -18.73 2.23 -3.21
CA ASN A 65 -18.65 1.95 -1.77
C ASN A 65 -17.29 2.30 -1.15
N ARG A 66 -16.19 2.06 -1.88
CA ARG A 66 -14.84 2.41 -1.42
C ARG A 66 -14.63 3.93 -1.26
N THR A 67 -15.36 4.74 -2.03
CA THR A 67 -15.25 6.20 -1.97
C THR A 67 -16.18 6.85 -0.95
N LEU A 68 -17.13 6.08 -0.40
CA LEU A 68 -18.03 6.55 0.65
C LEU A 68 -17.26 6.80 1.94
N SER A 69 -17.63 7.89 2.61
CA SER A 69 -17.15 8.27 3.92
C SER A 69 -18.12 7.76 4.98
N ARG A 70 -17.59 7.34 6.14
CA ARG A 70 -18.39 7.01 7.34
C ARG A 70 -19.06 8.23 7.97
N ASN A 71 -18.65 9.44 7.61
CA ASN A 71 -19.34 10.65 8.01
C ASN A 71 -20.31 11.09 6.88
N PRO A 72 -21.62 11.22 7.19
CA PRO A 72 -22.66 11.49 6.20
C PRO A 72 -22.52 12.87 5.54
N TYR A 73 -22.03 13.88 6.26
CA TYR A 73 -21.79 15.21 5.71
C TYR A 73 -20.79 15.17 4.55
N PHE A 74 -19.72 14.38 4.64
CA PHE A 74 -18.76 14.27 3.54
C PHE A 74 -19.37 13.63 2.28
N ASN A 75 -20.30 12.69 2.44
CA ASN A 75 -21.01 12.09 1.31
C ASN A 75 -21.92 13.12 0.62
N PHE A 76 -22.66 13.89 1.43
CA PHE A 76 -23.44 15.02 0.93
C PHE A 76 -22.56 16.04 0.21
N ARG A 77 -21.50 16.53 0.87
CA ARG A 77 -20.58 17.54 0.32
C ARG A 77 -19.99 17.10 -1.02
N LYS A 78 -19.56 15.84 -1.14
CA LYS A 78 -19.04 15.30 -2.41
C LYS A 78 -20.09 15.36 -3.52
N LYS A 79 -21.33 14.96 -3.23
CA LYS A 79 -22.44 15.03 -4.19
C LYS A 79 -22.76 16.48 -4.56
N PHE A 80 -22.89 17.35 -3.57
CA PHE A 80 -23.26 18.75 -3.74
C PHE A 80 -22.25 19.52 -4.59
N ILE A 81 -20.94 19.37 -4.33
CA ILE A 81 -19.89 20.03 -5.12
C ILE A 81 -19.84 19.50 -6.57
N ARG A 82 -20.15 18.22 -6.78
CA ARG A 82 -20.22 17.64 -8.12
C ARG A 82 -21.39 18.19 -8.92
N GLU A 83 -22.52 18.44 -8.26
CA GLU A 83 -23.72 19.00 -8.87
C GLU A 83 -23.63 20.53 -9.02
N ASN A 84 -22.89 21.19 -8.13
CA ASN A 84 -22.72 22.64 -8.08
C ASN A 84 -21.21 22.97 -8.06
N PRO A 85 -20.53 22.89 -9.22
CA PRO A 85 -19.12 23.24 -9.31
C PRO A 85 -18.95 24.72 -8.97
N GLY A 86 -17.97 25.04 -8.12
CA GLY A 86 -17.70 26.42 -7.68
C GLY A 86 -18.37 26.84 -6.37
N SER A 87 -19.27 26.02 -5.80
CA SER A 87 -19.86 26.32 -4.48
C SER A 87 -18.80 26.46 -3.38
N SER A 88 -18.98 27.47 -2.54
CA SER A 88 -18.06 27.74 -1.44
C SER A 88 -18.22 26.73 -0.29
N HIS A 89 -17.17 26.51 0.50
CA HIS A 89 -17.28 25.60 1.65
C HIS A 89 -18.37 26.03 2.65
N LYS A 90 -18.55 27.35 2.82
CA LYS A 90 -19.56 27.92 3.73
C LYS A 90 -20.97 27.59 3.28
N GLU A 91 -21.25 27.75 1.99
CA GLU A 91 -22.55 27.46 1.37
C GLU A 91 -22.95 25.98 1.54
N VAL A 92 -22.02 25.06 1.30
CA VAL A 92 -22.25 23.62 1.52
C VAL A 92 -22.60 23.34 2.99
N GLY A 93 -21.92 24.01 3.92
CA GLY A 93 -22.19 23.89 5.35
C GLY A 93 -23.57 24.42 5.74
N HIS A 94 -23.97 25.57 5.19
CA HIS A 94 -25.31 26.14 5.39
C HIS A 94 -26.39 25.20 4.86
N ARG A 95 -26.25 24.75 3.61
CA ARG A 95 -27.24 23.85 3.00
C ARG A 95 -27.41 22.55 3.79
N TRP A 96 -26.32 21.97 4.28
CA TRP A 96 -26.40 20.79 5.13
C TRP A 96 -27.16 21.04 6.44
N LYS A 97 -27.02 22.23 7.05
CA LYS A 97 -27.72 22.56 8.29
C LYS A 97 -29.23 22.71 8.05
N GLU A 98 -29.61 23.38 6.97
CA GLU A 98 -31.01 23.61 6.58
C GLU A 98 -31.75 22.34 6.17
N MET A 99 -31.05 21.34 5.66
CA MET A 99 -31.68 20.06 5.28
C MET A 99 -32.36 19.38 6.48
N SER A 100 -33.54 18.85 6.22
CA SER A 100 -34.29 18.02 7.16
C SER A 100 -33.59 16.68 7.44
N ASP A 101 -34.01 15.99 8.50
CA ASP A 101 -33.50 14.66 8.81
C ASP A 101 -33.85 13.63 7.72
N GLN A 102 -34.99 13.78 7.06
CA GLN A 102 -35.41 12.93 5.95
C GLN A 102 -34.47 13.08 4.75
N GLU A 103 -34.08 14.31 4.42
CA GLU A 103 -33.11 14.57 3.35
C GLU A 103 -31.69 14.11 3.72
N LYS A 104 -31.35 14.13 5.02
CA LYS A 104 -30.07 13.61 5.54
C LYS A 104 -30.02 12.07 5.58
N MET A 105 -31.17 11.41 5.68
CA MET A 105 -31.29 9.95 5.79
C MET A 105 -30.50 9.17 4.74
N PRO A 106 -30.58 9.45 3.42
CA PRO A 106 -29.80 8.71 2.42
C PRO A 106 -28.29 8.78 2.69
N TYR A 107 -27.78 9.94 3.11
CA TYR A 107 -26.35 10.11 3.42
C TYR A 107 -25.96 9.38 4.71
N ARG A 108 -26.87 9.29 5.70
CA ARG A 108 -26.69 8.46 6.90
C ARG A 108 -26.62 6.97 6.55
N LYS A 109 -27.48 6.49 5.66
CA LYS A 109 -27.45 5.09 5.16
C LYS A 109 -26.13 4.79 4.45
N MET A 110 -25.67 5.67 3.56
CA MET A 110 -24.37 5.56 2.89
C MET A 110 -23.20 5.56 3.87
N ALA A 111 -23.26 6.40 4.90
CA ALA A 111 -22.23 6.46 5.94
C ALA A 111 -22.16 5.15 6.75
N LYS A 112 -23.31 4.53 7.04
CA LYS A 112 -23.37 3.25 7.74
C LYS A 112 -22.79 2.10 6.90
N SER A 113 -22.98 2.11 5.58
CA SER A 113 -22.43 1.09 4.68
C SER A 113 -20.97 1.32 4.27
N ALA A 114 -20.37 2.45 4.64
CA ALA A 114 -19.01 2.78 4.25
C ALA A 114 -17.96 1.87 4.94
N PRO A 115 -16.95 1.37 4.19
CA PRO A 115 -15.94 0.46 4.72
C PRO A 115 -15.05 1.15 5.76
N VAL A 116 -14.62 0.40 6.78
CA VAL A 116 -13.64 0.87 7.76
C VAL A 116 -12.25 0.82 7.15
N ILE A 117 -11.73 1.98 6.75
CA ILE A 117 -10.36 2.09 6.25
C ILE A 117 -9.42 2.17 7.46
N ARG A 118 -8.84 1.03 7.84
CA ARG A 118 -7.73 1.00 8.79
C ARG A 118 -6.51 1.66 8.15
N ARG A 119 -6.25 2.93 8.48
CA ARG A 119 -5.00 3.60 8.12
C ARG A 119 -3.87 2.80 8.78
N ARG A 120 -3.00 2.18 7.98
CA ARG A 120 -1.75 1.60 8.48
C ARG A 120 -0.97 2.76 9.10
N ARG A 121 -0.71 2.70 10.42
CA ARG A 121 0.24 3.61 11.06
C ARG A 121 1.56 3.44 10.32
N ARG A 122 2.05 4.50 9.66
CA ARG A 122 3.42 4.51 9.17
C ARG A 122 4.29 4.40 10.42
N ARG A 123 5.08 3.34 10.53
CA ARG A 123 6.14 3.27 11.54
C ARG A 123 7.16 4.32 11.13
N SER A 124 7.28 5.38 11.92
CA SER A 124 8.33 6.39 11.82
C SER A 124 9.62 5.83 12.39
#